data_AF-A0AA95JY44-F1
#
_entry.id   AF-A0AA95JY44-F1
#
_cell.length_a   1.000
_cell.length_b   1.000
_cell.length_c   1.000
_cell.angle_alpha   90.00
_cell.angle_beta   90.00
_cell.angle_gamma   90.00
#
_symmetry.space_group_name_H-M   'P 1'
#
loop_
_entity.id
_entity.type
_entity.pdbx_description
1 polymer ?
#
loop_
_entity_poly.entity_id
_entity_poly.type
_entity_poly.pdbx_seq_one_letter_code
_entity_poly.pdbx_strand_id
1 'polypeptide(L)'
;MKDFRIFFYKFKKFGYYIRNGKHKEFMFGEQKEAFIDLVNWLNKRSLSTTKIIDKESNIYCNGILNHNNCFTMMLWQEFNSSNSGKLYSLDKNAIAGETAPEIQQIDQNIIPGIPGYFWIDTNLNVIAVIKPSNCKSLGISLLEEFLLDFISYKWSKHVKIEFLEGNRDNISIKYRKSQGMEEVHGVQACVKTIIHPKGDNKEFLLNNVNNIRQLALKSRITRTLFEGRQSLLTQIKNLTWNFLTGSSKTSEHVKELKIQIKSPINKEDLELMLNKVDNSKGSSLNFEVCLNGKSNWYSLNKVYKITCPFDFDEDKLLSLTEIQSFIIKNIDEFENPRLGD
;
A
#
# COMPACT_ATOMS: atom_id res chain seq x y z
N MET A 1 -8.44 -10.93 -23.83
CA MET A 1 -7.45 -9.85 -23.62
C MET A 1 -7.22 -9.77 -22.12
N LYS A 2 -5.97 -9.93 -21.67
CA LYS A 2 -5.62 -9.96 -20.25
C LYS A 2 -5.14 -8.58 -19.86
N ASP A 3 -5.48 -8.15 -18.65
CA ASP A 3 -5.21 -6.78 -18.25
C ASP A 3 -4.55 -6.72 -16.87
N PHE A 4 -3.68 -5.72 -16.68
CA PHE A 4 -3.26 -5.32 -15.34
C PHE A 4 -4.29 -4.40 -14.72
N ARG A 5 -4.44 -4.49 -13.40
CA ARG A 5 -5.11 -3.47 -12.60
C ARG A 5 -4.04 -2.73 -11.83
N ILE A 6 -3.86 -1.47 -12.14
CA ILE A 6 -2.92 -0.61 -11.43
C ILE A 6 -3.68 0.12 -10.32
N PHE A 7 -3.02 0.39 -9.20
CA PHE A 7 -3.59 1.09 -8.06
C PHE A 7 -2.60 2.14 -7.54
N PHE A 8 -2.96 3.42 -7.55
CA PHE A 8 -2.03 4.50 -7.21
C PHE A 8 -2.18 5.00 -5.77
N TYR A 9 -1.04 5.26 -5.14
CA TYR A 9 -0.86 5.72 -3.77
C TYR A 9 0.21 6.81 -3.74
N LYS A 10 0.33 7.48 -2.59
CA LYS A 10 1.46 8.36 -2.26
C LYS A 10 1.89 8.13 -0.83
N PHE A 11 3.15 8.42 -0.51
CA PHE A 11 3.57 8.43 0.89
C PHE A 11 2.98 9.67 1.58
N LYS A 12 2.24 9.44 2.67
CA LYS A 12 1.85 10.47 3.65
C LYS A 12 2.96 10.70 4.66
N LYS A 13 3.70 9.65 5.02
CA LYS A 13 4.89 9.68 5.87
C LYS A 13 5.90 8.64 5.39
N PHE A 14 7.17 9.01 5.40
CA PHE A 14 8.28 8.11 5.12
C PHE A 14 9.53 8.67 5.82
N GLY A 15 10.30 7.81 6.48
CA GLY A 15 11.52 8.19 7.18
C GLY A 15 11.36 8.26 8.69
N TYR A 16 12.15 9.11 9.33
CA TYR A 16 12.31 9.16 10.79
C TYR A 16 11.72 10.44 11.36
N TYR A 17 10.93 10.31 12.42
CA TYR A 17 10.17 11.41 12.99
C TYR A 17 10.36 11.49 14.51
N ILE A 18 10.44 12.71 15.05
CA ILE A 18 10.36 12.95 16.49
C ILE A 18 8.90 13.24 16.88
N ARG A 19 8.51 12.81 18.09
CA ARG A 19 7.21 13.15 18.64
C ARG A 19 7.27 14.52 19.32
N ASN A 20 6.53 15.49 18.77
CA ASN A 20 6.33 16.80 19.37
C ASN A 20 4.85 16.97 19.77
N GLY A 21 4.54 16.56 21.00
CA GLY A 21 3.16 16.49 21.51
C GLY A 21 2.27 15.51 20.71
N LYS A 22 1.25 16.06 20.02
CA LYS A 22 0.34 15.31 19.12
C LYS A 22 0.85 15.21 17.69
N HIS A 23 1.89 15.97 17.33
CA HIS A 23 2.44 16.00 15.98
C HIS A 23 3.71 15.16 15.89
N LYS A 24 4.00 14.68 14.68
CA LYS A 24 5.26 14.02 14.34
C LYS A 24 5.98 14.92 13.36
N GLU A 25 7.17 15.35 13.73
CA GLU A 25 8.01 16.23 12.92
C GLU A 25 9.06 15.39 12.21
N PHE A 26 9.23 15.60 10.90
CA PHE A 26 10.20 14.87 10.10
C PHE A 26 11.62 15.30 10.46
N MET A 27 12.52 14.34 10.59
CA MET A 27 13.92 14.59 10.96
C MET A 27 14.89 14.26 9.82
N PHE A 28 14.79 13.06 9.23
CA PHE A 28 15.70 12.56 8.17
C PHE A 28 15.17 11.25 7.55
N GLY A 29 15.91 10.67 6.61
CA GLY A 29 15.62 9.37 5.96
C GLY A 29 14.62 9.51 4.82
N GLU A 30 14.97 10.30 3.81
CA GLU A 30 14.11 10.55 2.67
C GLU A 30 13.88 9.29 1.83
N GLN A 31 12.79 9.28 1.06
CA GLN A 31 12.40 8.11 0.24
C GLN A 31 13.50 7.71 -0.72
N LYS A 32 14.00 8.67 -1.50
CA LYS A 32 15.02 8.45 -2.52
C LYS A 32 16.27 7.80 -1.93
N GLU A 33 16.71 8.29 -0.77
CA GLU A 33 17.84 7.76 -0.04
C GLU A 33 17.61 6.30 0.40
N ALA A 34 16.45 6.01 0.99
CA ALA A 34 16.12 4.66 1.45
C ALA A 34 16.01 3.65 0.30
N PHE A 35 15.47 4.05 -0.86
CA PHE A 35 15.40 3.16 -2.02
C PHE A 35 16.77 2.90 -2.65
N ILE A 36 17.67 3.89 -2.66
CA ILE A 36 19.07 3.69 -3.07
C ILE A 36 19.77 2.72 -2.11
N ASP A 37 19.61 2.92 -0.80
CA ASP A 37 20.16 2.02 0.21
C ASP A 37 19.60 0.58 0.04
N LEU A 38 18.31 0.45 -0.32
CA LEU A 38 17.66 -0.83 -0.57
C LEU A 38 18.21 -1.53 -1.82
N VAL A 39 18.44 -0.81 -2.93
CA VAL A 39 19.10 -1.34 -4.13
C VAL A 39 20.49 -1.86 -3.79
N ASN A 40 21.28 -1.05 -3.07
CA ASN A 40 22.64 -1.43 -2.66
C ASN A 40 22.63 -2.64 -1.72
N TRP A 41 21.68 -2.68 -0.80
CA TRP A 41 21.51 -3.80 0.12
C TRP A 41 21.19 -5.10 -0.62
N LEU A 42 20.32 -5.09 -1.63
CA LEU A 42 19.92 -6.28 -2.38
C LEU A 42 20.98 -6.83 -3.34
N ASN A 43 21.96 -6.02 -3.72
CA ASN A 43 22.95 -6.37 -4.73
C ASN A 43 23.61 -7.74 -4.44
N LYS A 44 23.41 -8.71 -5.37
CA LYS A 44 23.93 -10.09 -5.31
C LYS A 44 23.52 -10.90 -4.06
N ARG A 45 22.42 -10.54 -3.40
CA ARG A 45 21.91 -11.34 -2.27
C ARG A 45 21.09 -12.53 -2.74
N SER A 46 21.17 -13.63 -2.00
CA SER A 46 20.23 -14.73 -2.15
C SER A 46 18.87 -14.37 -1.55
N LEU A 47 17.80 -14.86 -2.15
CA LEU A 47 16.43 -14.53 -1.77
C LEU A 47 16.15 -14.79 -0.28
N SER A 48 16.63 -15.93 0.26
CA SER A 48 16.49 -16.30 1.68
C SER A 48 17.02 -15.24 2.66
N THR A 49 17.97 -14.40 2.24
CA THR A 49 18.57 -13.33 3.07
C THR A 49 17.91 -11.97 2.89
N THR A 50 16.85 -11.88 2.07
CA THR A 50 16.10 -10.65 1.79
C THR A 50 14.88 -10.45 2.69
N LYS A 51 14.66 -11.36 3.65
CA LYS A 51 13.74 -11.15 4.76
C LYS A 51 14.39 -10.26 5.82
N ILE A 52 13.65 -9.27 6.32
CA ILE A 52 14.17 -8.33 7.31
C ILE A 52 14.02 -8.86 8.74
N ILE A 53 12.82 -9.36 9.08
CA ILE A 53 12.44 -9.86 10.40
C ILE A 53 11.65 -11.16 10.22
N ASP A 54 11.91 -12.14 11.09
CA ASP A 54 11.07 -13.34 11.20
C ASP A 54 9.72 -12.99 11.80
N LYS A 55 8.65 -13.20 11.02
CA LYS A 55 7.26 -12.94 11.43
C LYS A 55 6.41 -14.15 11.08
N GLU A 56 5.17 -14.16 11.57
CA GLU A 56 4.20 -15.18 11.16
C GLU A 56 4.10 -15.23 9.63
N SER A 57 3.95 -14.10 8.93
CA SER A 57 3.96 -14.07 7.46
C SER A 57 5.21 -13.35 6.95
N ASN A 58 6.19 -14.13 6.51
CA ASN A 58 7.46 -13.61 6.04
C ASN A 58 7.31 -12.87 4.70
N ILE A 59 8.03 -11.75 4.57
CA ILE A 59 8.10 -10.95 3.36
C ILE A 59 9.54 -10.89 2.89
N TYR A 60 9.78 -11.35 1.67
CA TYR A 60 11.07 -11.30 0.99
C TYR A 60 11.03 -10.22 -0.09
N CYS A 61 12.16 -9.59 -0.36
CA CYS A 61 12.29 -8.74 -1.54
C CYS A 61 12.89 -9.56 -2.67
N ASN A 62 12.05 -9.95 -3.63
CA ASN A 62 12.53 -10.69 -4.78
C ASN A 62 13.42 -9.83 -5.66
N GLY A 63 13.28 -8.51 -5.63
CA GLY A 63 14.24 -7.62 -6.29
C GLY A 63 13.73 -6.20 -6.43
N ILE A 64 14.65 -5.32 -6.79
CA ILE A 64 14.39 -3.92 -7.11
C ILE A 64 15.25 -3.50 -8.30
N LEU A 65 14.63 -2.85 -9.27
CA LEU A 65 15.30 -2.26 -10.43
C LEU A 65 15.11 -0.75 -10.38
N ASN A 66 16.18 -0.01 -10.63
CA ASN A 66 16.16 1.45 -10.73
C ASN A 66 16.26 1.86 -12.21
N HIS A 67 15.33 2.69 -12.66
CA HIS A 67 15.37 3.33 -13.97
C HIS A 67 14.99 4.80 -13.80
N ASN A 68 15.93 5.72 -14.02
CA ASN A 68 15.70 7.17 -13.93
C ASN A 68 15.10 7.67 -12.59
N ASN A 69 15.53 7.12 -11.45
CA ASN A 69 14.97 7.38 -10.11
C ASN A 69 13.54 6.86 -9.88
N CYS A 70 13.03 6.05 -10.80
CA CYS A 70 11.85 5.24 -10.61
C CYS A 70 12.28 3.81 -10.25
N PHE A 71 11.63 3.24 -9.26
CA PHE A 71 11.95 1.91 -8.73
C PHE A 71 10.85 0.94 -9.08
N THR A 72 11.18 -0.15 -9.76
CA THR A 72 10.29 -1.30 -9.92
C THR A 72 10.70 -2.34 -8.90
N MET A 73 9.76 -2.81 -8.09
CA MET A 73 10.02 -3.75 -7.00
C MET A 73 9.06 -4.93 -7.05
N MET A 74 9.58 -6.10 -6.72
CA MET A 74 8.78 -7.30 -6.48
C MET A 74 9.04 -7.78 -5.05
N LEU A 75 7.98 -7.82 -4.25
CA LEU A 75 7.98 -8.46 -2.94
C LEU A 75 7.33 -9.85 -3.05
N TRP A 76 7.73 -10.76 -2.19
CA TRP A 76 7.21 -12.11 -2.11
C TRP A 76 6.72 -12.39 -0.70
N GLN A 77 5.41 -12.63 -0.54
CA GLN A 77 4.85 -13.03 0.75
C GLN A 77 4.78 -14.55 0.80
N GLU A 78 5.43 -15.13 1.80
CA GLU A 78 5.44 -16.56 2.03
C GLU A 78 4.09 -17.05 2.57
N PHE A 79 3.66 -18.22 2.08
CA PHE A 79 2.52 -18.93 2.64
C PHE A 79 2.98 -19.86 3.77
N ASN A 80 2.27 -19.80 4.89
CA ASN A 80 2.57 -20.64 6.05
C ASN A 80 1.93 -22.04 5.98
N SER A 81 1.19 -22.37 4.92
CA SER A 81 0.42 -23.61 4.90
C SER A 81 1.20 -24.77 4.30
N SER A 82 1.26 -25.85 5.08
CA SER A 82 1.68 -27.21 4.74
C SER A 82 0.70 -27.94 3.81
N ASN A 83 0.08 -27.23 2.86
CA ASN A 83 -0.77 -27.86 1.84
C ASN A 83 0.12 -28.48 0.77
N SER A 84 0.15 -29.82 0.74
CA SER A 84 0.76 -30.61 -0.32
C SER A 84 0.04 -30.33 -1.64
N GLY A 85 0.63 -29.46 -2.46
CA GLY A 85 0.10 -29.10 -3.76
C GLY A 85 1.13 -28.33 -4.58
N LYS A 86 0.86 -28.20 -5.88
CA LYS A 86 1.61 -27.32 -6.78
C LYS A 86 1.30 -25.87 -6.41
N LEU A 87 2.29 -25.15 -5.89
CA LEU A 87 2.18 -23.72 -5.54
C LEU A 87 3.22 -22.93 -6.31
N TYR A 88 2.94 -21.66 -6.55
CA TYR A 88 3.97 -20.73 -6.98
C TYR A 88 5.01 -20.57 -5.90
N SER A 89 6.27 -20.59 -6.31
CA SER A 89 7.41 -20.65 -5.42
C SER A 89 8.64 -19.99 -6.04
N LEU A 90 9.59 -19.64 -5.17
CA LEU A 90 10.91 -19.14 -5.55
C LEU A 90 11.99 -19.96 -4.84
N ASP A 91 13.12 -20.19 -5.51
CA ASP A 91 14.29 -20.81 -4.89
C ASP A 91 14.92 -19.88 -3.84
N LYS A 92 15.13 -20.40 -2.62
CA LYS A 92 15.77 -19.71 -1.48
C LYS A 92 17.19 -19.23 -1.77
N ASN A 93 17.92 -19.97 -2.60
CA ASN A 93 19.34 -19.76 -2.87
C ASN A 93 19.58 -18.87 -4.07
N ALA A 94 18.54 -18.67 -4.89
CA ALA A 94 18.69 -17.88 -6.09
C ALA A 94 18.86 -16.39 -5.79
N ILE A 95 19.50 -15.69 -6.73
CA ILE A 95 19.84 -14.28 -6.57
C ILE A 95 18.58 -13.44 -6.72
N ALA A 96 18.35 -12.55 -5.76
CA ALA A 96 17.26 -11.59 -5.81
C ALA A 96 17.39 -10.72 -7.06
N GLY A 97 16.34 -10.70 -7.87
CA GLY A 97 16.19 -9.93 -9.11
C GLY A 97 16.35 -10.79 -10.36
N GLU A 98 16.91 -12.00 -10.23
CA GLU A 98 17.25 -12.88 -11.34
C GLU A 98 16.31 -14.09 -11.46
N THR A 99 15.35 -14.23 -10.55
CA THR A 99 14.38 -15.33 -10.55
C THR A 99 12.98 -14.93 -10.97
N ALA A 100 12.33 -15.85 -11.67
CA ALA A 100 10.91 -15.83 -11.93
C ALA A 100 10.20 -16.84 -11.00
N PRO A 101 8.97 -16.56 -10.55
CA PRO A 101 8.21 -17.56 -9.82
C PRO A 101 7.79 -18.72 -10.72
N GLU A 102 7.90 -19.92 -10.19
CA GLU A 102 7.52 -21.15 -10.89
C GLU A 102 6.58 -21.99 -10.04
N ILE A 103 5.76 -22.80 -10.72
CA ILE A 103 4.92 -23.79 -10.06
C ILE A 103 5.78 -25.01 -9.78
N GLN A 104 6.10 -25.25 -8.51
CA GLN A 104 6.95 -26.37 -8.10
C GLN A 104 6.27 -27.20 -7.00
N GLN A 105 6.77 -28.41 -6.80
CA GLN A 105 6.39 -29.24 -5.66
C GLN A 105 7.12 -28.73 -4.43
N ILE A 106 6.40 -28.57 -3.32
CA ILE A 106 6.98 -28.02 -2.08
C ILE A 106 8.13 -28.90 -1.59
N ASP A 107 9.33 -28.31 -1.52
CA ASP A 107 10.54 -28.88 -0.93
C ASP A 107 11.18 -27.91 0.08
N GLN A 108 12.34 -28.28 0.64
CA GLN A 108 13.03 -27.47 1.65
C GLN A 108 13.73 -26.23 1.07
N ASN A 109 14.00 -26.19 -0.23
CA ASN A 109 14.78 -25.15 -0.90
C ASN A 109 13.92 -24.08 -1.57
N ILE A 110 12.59 -24.21 -1.54
CA ILE A 110 11.68 -23.21 -2.10
C ILE A 110 10.95 -22.40 -1.04
N ILE A 111 10.49 -21.21 -1.45
CA ILE A 111 9.66 -20.29 -0.68
C ILE A 111 8.29 -20.23 -1.38
N PRO A 112 7.27 -20.99 -0.95
CA PRO A 112 5.94 -20.91 -1.54
C PRO A 112 5.30 -19.57 -1.18
N GLY A 113 4.61 -18.94 -2.12
CA GLY A 113 4.06 -17.61 -1.86
C GLY A 113 3.37 -16.95 -3.04
N ILE A 114 3.18 -15.64 -2.91
CA ILE A 114 2.57 -14.79 -3.94
C ILE A 114 3.33 -13.46 -4.08
N PRO A 115 3.37 -12.90 -5.30
CA PRO A 115 4.09 -11.66 -5.55
C PRO A 115 3.22 -10.42 -5.26
N GLY A 116 3.89 -9.36 -4.83
CA GLY A 116 3.42 -7.98 -4.90
C GLY A 116 4.33 -7.18 -5.81
N TYR A 117 3.77 -6.55 -6.84
CA TYR A 117 4.51 -5.73 -7.80
C TYR A 117 4.25 -4.25 -7.55
N PHE A 118 5.32 -3.47 -7.51
CA PHE A 118 5.27 -2.05 -7.19
C PHE A 118 6.13 -1.25 -8.16
N TRP A 119 5.64 -0.08 -8.54
CA TRP A 119 6.44 0.97 -9.14
C TRP A 119 6.40 2.19 -8.21
N ILE A 120 7.56 2.82 -7.99
CA ILE A 120 7.69 3.95 -7.09
C ILE A 120 8.48 5.05 -7.80
N ASP A 121 7.87 6.21 -7.94
CA ASP A 121 8.55 7.45 -8.30
C ASP A 121 8.73 8.30 -7.05
N THR A 122 9.98 8.45 -6.63
CA THR A 122 10.34 9.23 -5.43
C THR A 122 10.34 10.74 -5.65
N ASN A 123 10.47 11.20 -6.89
CA ASN A 123 10.39 12.63 -7.23
C ASN A 123 8.93 13.10 -7.25
N LEU A 124 8.03 12.28 -7.79
CA LEU A 124 6.59 12.58 -7.84
C LEU A 124 5.84 12.16 -6.58
N ASN A 125 6.49 11.41 -5.67
CA ASN A 125 5.87 10.79 -4.50
C ASN A 125 4.65 9.93 -4.89
N VAL A 126 4.81 9.11 -5.94
CA VAL A 126 3.78 8.23 -6.47
C VAL A 126 4.20 6.78 -6.32
N ILE A 127 3.25 5.95 -5.91
CA ILE A 127 3.40 4.50 -5.83
C ILE A 127 2.29 3.87 -6.65
N ALA A 128 2.63 2.97 -7.56
CA ALA A 128 1.67 2.14 -8.27
C ALA A 128 1.80 0.69 -7.81
N VAL A 129 0.72 0.12 -7.29
CA VAL A 129 0.59 -1.32 -7.03
C VAL A 129 0.02 -1.97 -8.29
N ILE A 130 0.76 -2.91 -8.86
CA ILE A 130 0.40 -3.56 -10.13
C ILE A 130 -0.15 -4.94 -9.83
N LYS A 131 -1.39 -5.20 -10.27
CA LYS A 131 -2.11 -6.45 -10.03
C LYS A 131 -2.49 -7.11 -11.34
N PRO A 132 -1.85 -8.24 -11.71
CA PRO A 132 -2.35 -9.08 -12.79
C PRO A 132 -3.78 -9.54 -12.48
N SER A 133 -4.70 -9.49 -13.45
CA SER A 133 -6.13 -9.77 -13.22
C SER A 133 -6.41 -11.19 -12.70
N ASN A 134 -5.55 -12.16 -13.02
CA ASN A 134 -5.59 -13.56 -12.60
C ASN A 134 -4.86 -13.84 -11.27
N CYS A 135 -4.06 -12.89 -10.75
CA CYS A 135 -3.27 -13.08 -9.55
C CYS A 135 -3.96 -12.48 -8.33
N LYS A 136 -4.00 -13.21 -7.21
CA LYS A 136 -4.24 -12.62 -5.89
C LYS A 136 -2.99 -11.83 -5.46
N SER A 137 -2.63 -10.78 -6.18
CA SER A 137 -1.52 -9.92 -5.76
C SER A 137 -1.90 -9.14 -4.51
N LEU A 138 -0.86 -8.85 -3.72
CA LEU A 138 -0.94 -8.19 -2.44
C LEU A 138 -1.02 -6.68 -2.58
N GLY A 139 -1.66 -6.05 -1.60
CA GLY A 139 -1.91 -4.62 -1.63
C GLY A 139 -0.75 -3.81 -1.04
N ILE A 140 -0.96 -2.49 -1.01
CA ILE A 140 -0.01 -1.49 -0.48
C ILE A 140 0.47 -1.75 0.96
N SER A 141 -0.29 -2.51 1.77
CA SER A 141 0.13 -2.87 3.14
C SER A 141 1.40 -3.72 3.16
N LEU A 142 1.60 -4.60 2.18
CA LEU A 142 2.81 -5.42 2.09
C LEU A 142 4.05 -4.54 1.92
N LEU A 143 3.95 -3.54 1.03
CA LEU A 143 5.02 -2.57 0.80
C LEU A 143 5.28 -1.71 2.04
N GLU A 144 4.24 -1.21 2.70
CA GLU A 144 4.40 -0.43 3.93
C GLU A 144 5.10 -1.21 5.03
N GLU A 145 4.71 -2.47 5.24
CA GLU A 145 5.30 -3.33 6.25
C GLU A 145 6.77 -3.62 5.94
N PHE A 146 7.07 -4.06 4.71
CA PHE A 146 8.43 -4.34 4.29
C PHE A 146 9.34 -3.11 4.41
N LEU A 147 8.90 -1.96 3.90
CA LEU A 147 9.69 -0.73 3.96
C LEU A 147 9.87 -0.25 5.40
N LEU A 148 8.84 -0.36 6.25
CA LEU A 148 8.96 -0.02 7.66
C LEU A 148 10.00 -0.90 8.35
N ASP A 149 9.96 -2.21 8.14
CA ASP A 149 10.93 -3.13 8.70
C ASP A 149 12.35 -2.78 8.21
N PHE A 150 12.51 -2.54 6.90
CA PHE A 150 13.81 -2.19 6.30
C PHE A 150 14.40 -0.92 6.94
N ILE A 151 13.63 0.16 7.03
CA ILE A 151 14.13 1.42 7.62
C ILE A 151 14.22 1.36 9.15
N SER A 152 13.54 0.44 9.82
CA SER A 152 13.60 0.32 11.28
C SER A 152 14.72 -0.59 11.78
N TYR A 153 15.43 -1.28 10.88
CA TYR A 153 16.38 -2.33 11.24
C TYR A 153 17.78 -2.10 10.65
N LYS A 154 18.73 -3.00 10.98
CA LYS A 154 20.19 -2.85 10.76
C LYS A 154 20.64 -2.58 9.32
N TRP A 155 19.75 -2.77 8.35
CA TRP A 155 20.06 -2.61 6.94
C TRP A 155 19.99 -1.15 6.48
N SER A 156 19.24 -0.32 7.20
CA SER A 156 19.29 1.13 7.03
C SER A 156 20.53 1.72 7.69
N LYS A 157 21.24 2.60 6.98
CA LYS A 157 22.42 3.31 7.51
C LYS A 157 22.12 4.21 8.71
N HIS A 158 20.84 4.59 8.85
CA HIS A 158 20.34 5.41 9.95
C HIS A 158 20.09 4.62 11.23
N VAL A 159 20.21 3.28 11.21
CA VAL A 159 19.94 2.42 12.36
C VAL A 159 21.26 1.90 12.95
N LYS A 160 21.34 1.93 14.27
CA LYS A 160 22.39 1.28 15.06
C LYS A 160 21.71 0.30 16.00
N ILE A 161 22.11 -0.97 15.92
CA ILE A 161 21.65 -2.02 16.84
C ILE A 161 22.75 -2.27 17.86
N GLU A 162 22.41 -2.24 19.14
CA GLU A 162 23.27 -2.63 20.25
C GLU A 162 22.65 -3.82 20.99
N PHE A 163 23.45 -4.85 21.27
CA PHE A 163 23.00 -6.00 22.06
C PHE A 163 23.22 -5.71 23.55
N LEU A 164 22.16 -5.79 24.33
CA LEU A 164 22.23 -5.58 25.78
C LEU A 164 22.71 -6.88 26.46
N GLU A 165 23.63 -6.73 27.41
CA GLU A 165 24.05 -7.82 28.33
C GLU A 165 24.56 -9.10 27.65
N GLY A 166 25.08 -9.02 26.43
CA GLY A 166 25.59 -10.18 25.70
C GLY A 166 24.52 -11.17 25.23
N ASN A 167 23.23 -10.88 25.47
CA ASN A 167 22.12 -11.67 24.97
C ASN A 167 21.72 -11.19 23.57
N ARG A 168 21.76 -12.09 22.58
CA ARG A 168 21.39 -11.78 21.19
C ARG A 168 19.91 -11.41 21.03
N ASP A 169 19.08 -11.74 22.02
CA ASP A 169 17.63 -11.53 21.96
C ASP A 169 17.21 -10.17 22.52
N ASN A 170 18.06 -9.50 23.30
CA ASN A 170 17.80 -8.15 23.82
C ASN A 170 18.54 -7.10 22.97
N ILE A 171 17.85 -6.56 21.98
CA ILE A 171 18.38 -5.51 21.11
C ILE A 171 17.85 -4.12 21.50
N SER A 172 18.76 -3.14 21.52
CA SER A 172 18.45 -1.72 21.55
C SER A 172 18.59 -1.14 20.15
N ILE A 173 17.52 -0.54 19.63
CA ILE A 173 17.49 0.11 18.32
C ILE A 173 17.62 1.62 18.53
N LYS A 174 18.66 2.19 17.94
CA LYS A 174 18.95 3.62 17.98
C LYS A 174 19.04 4.20 16.58
N TYR A 175 18.76 5.50 16.45
CA TYR A 175 18.73 6.19 15.17
C TYR A 175 19.79 7.28 15.08
N ARG A 176 20.32 7.52 13.86
CA ARG A 176 21.31 8.55 13.54
C ARG A 176 21.05 9.13 12.16
N LYS A 177 21.42 10.40 11.93
CA LYS A 177 21.25 11.05 10.63
C LYS A 177 22.08 10.40 9.53
N SER A 178 23.29 9.94 9.83
CA SER A 178 24.14 9.19 8.90
C SER A 178 25.15 8.35 9.68
N GLN A 179 25.90 7.48 8.99
CA GLN A 179 26.94 6.68 9.65
C GLN A 179 28.02 7.60 10.25
N GLY A 180 28.41 7.31 11.49
CA GLY A 180 29.41 8.09 12.22
C GLY A 180 28.88 9.36 12.93
N MET A 181 27.62 9.73 12.73
CA MET A 181 27.00 10.82 13.49
C MET A 181 26.42 10.36 14.83
N GLU A 182 26.21 11.34 15.72
CA GLU A 182 25.57 11.15 17.02
C GLU A 182 24.14 10.60 16.91
N GLU A 183 23.74 9.90 17.98
CA GLU A 183 22.43 9.29 18.12
C GLU A 183 21.37 10.39 18.33
N VAL A 184 20.21 10.23 17.70
CA VAL A 184 19.07 11.12 17.86
C VAL A 184 18.02 10.42 18.71
N HIS A 185 17.75 10.96 19.90
CA HIS A 185 16.79 10.40 20.84
C HIS A 185 15.34 10.74 20.49
N GLY A 186 14.39 9.89 20.91
CA GLY A 186 12.95 10.13 20.73
C GLY A 186 12.44 9.99 19.29
N VAL A 187 13.27 9.44 18.40
CA VAL A 187 12.96 9.25 16.98
C VAL A 187 12.29 7.91 16.74
N GLN A 188 11.33 7.89 15.81
CA GLN A 188 10.64 6.68 15.36
C GLN A 188 10.58 6.64 13.83
N ALA A 189 10.91 5.50 13.24
CA ALA A 189 10.64 5.21 11.83
C ALA A 189 9.13 5.17 11.53
N CYS A 190 8.72 5.69 10.39
CA CYS A 190 7.32 5.70 9.98
C CYS A 190 7.19 5.60 8.46
N VAL A 191 6.47 4.58 8.00
CA VAL A 191 5.99 4.47 6.62
C VAL A 191 4.47 4.47 6.66
N LYS A 192 3.86 5.41 5.95
CA LYS A 192 2.40 5.48 5.80
C LYS A 192 2.06 5.99 4.42
N THR A 193 1.22 5.25 3.72
CA THR A 193 0.68 5.61 2.41
C THR A 193 -0.77 6.01 2.53
N ILE A 194 -1.23 6.75 1.53
CA ILE A 194 -2.64 7.03 1.29
C ILE A 194 -2.94 6.82 -0.19
N ILE A 195 -4.18 6.52 -0.52
CA ILE A 195 -4.64 6.45 -1.91
C ILE A 195 -4.30 7.78 -2.59
N HIS A 196 -3.75 7.70 -3.80
CA HIS A 196 -3.57 8.87 -4.65
C HIS A 196 -4.94 9.16 -5.28
N PRO A 197 -5.64 10.21 -4.84
CA PRO A 197 -6.98 10.49 -5.35
C PRO A 197 -6.90 10.83 -6.84
N LYS A 198 -7.92 10.44 -7.62
CA LYS A 198 -8.15 11.01 -8.96
C LYS A 198 -8.29 12.54 -8.74
N GLY A 199 -7.29 13.31 -9.15
CA GLY A 199 -7.11 14.72 -8.79
C GLY A 199 -8.34 15.60 -9.03
N ASP A 200 -9.19 15.21 -9.97
CA ASP A 200 -10.27 16.07 -10.44
C ASP A 200 -11.63 15.83 -9.76
N ASN A 201 -11.82 14.73 -9.01
CA ASN A 201 -13.14 14.44 -8.45
C ASN A 201 -13.56 15.43 -7.35
N LYS A 202 -12.62 15.94 -6.55
CA LYS A 202 -12.96 16.86 -5.44
C LYS A 202 -13.49 18.18 -5.99
N GLU A 203 -12.72 18.82 -6.86
CA GLU A 203 -13.08 20.11 -7.46
C GLU A 203 -14.30 19.97 -8.38
N PHE A 204 -14.37 18.90 -9.18
CA PHE A 204 -15.55 18.59 -9.98
C PHE A 204 -16.81 18.44 -9.13
N LEU A 205 -16.76 17.69 -8.02
CA LEU A 205 -17.91 17.50 -7.13
C LEU A 205 -18.33 18.82 -6.47
N LEU A 206 -17.37 19.65 -6.06
CA LEU A 206 -17.65 20.98 -5.50
C LEU A 206 -18.31 21.90 -6.52
N ASN A 207 -17.85 21.88 -7.77
CA ASN A 207 -18.39 22.69 -8.85
C ASN A 207 -19.75 22.18 -9.34
N ASN A 208 -20.09 20.91 -9.09
CA ASN A 208 -21.32 20.27 -9.53
C ASN A 208 -22.24 19.83 -8.36
N VAL A 209 -22.13 20.47 -7.20
CA VAL A 209 -22.87 20.08 -5.99
C VAL A 209 -24.39 19.99 -6.20
N ASN A 210 -24.96 20.94 -6.95
CA ASN A 210 -26.40 20.98 -7.25
C ASN A 210 -26.87 19.81 -8.13
N ASN A 211 -25.94 19.11 -8.78
CA ASN A 211 -26.19 17.97 -9.64
C ASN A 211 -26.04 16.63 -8.90
N ILE A 212 -25.60 16.64 -7.64
CA ILE A 212 -25.50 15.42 -6.81
C ILE A 212 -26.90 14.98 -6.37
N ARG A 213 -27.29 13.77 -6.77
CA ARG A 213 -28.62 13.20 -6.48
C ARG A 213 -28.59 12.14 -5.40
N GLN A 214 -27.46 11.45 -5.29
CA GLN A 214 -27.32 10.34 -4.36
C GLN A 214 -25.90 10.24 -3.84
N LEU A 215 -25.77 9.84 -2.58
CA LEU A 215 -24.52 9.49 -1.95
C LEU A 215 -24.57 8.02 -1.53
N ALA A 216 -23.50 7.28 -1.79
CA ALA A 216 -23.35 5.89 -1.41
C ALA A 216 -22.03 5.69 -0.62
N LEU A 217 -22.16 5.47 0.68
CA LEU A 217 -21.07 5.03 1.52
C LEU A 217 -21.01 3.50 1.49
N LYS A 218 -19.88 2.94 1.05
CA LYS A 218 -19.59 1.51 1.19
C LYS A 218 -18.47 1.32 2.20
N SER A 219 -18.66 0.48 3.20
CA SER A 219 -17.63 0.11 4.17
C SER A 219 -17.60 -1.40 4.40
N ARG A 220 -16.43 -1.91 4.79
CA ARG A 220 -16.28 -3.28 5.32
C ARG A 220 -16.32 -3.21 6.84
N ILE A 221 -17.28 -3.91 7.46
CA ILE A 221 -17.44 -3.95 8.91
C ILE A 221 -16.91 -5.30 9.43
N THR A 222 -16.01 -5.22 10.41
CA THR A 222 -15.79 -6.25 11.44
C THR A 222 -16.58 -5.84 12.69
N ARG A 223 -17.45 -6.72 13.17
CA ARG A 223 -18.58 -6.37 14.03
C ARG A 223 -18.16 -6.06 15.48
N THR A 224 -18.60 -4.92 16.01
CA THR A 224 -18.94 -4.76 17.44
C THR A 224 -20.36 -4.21 17.53
N LEU A 225 -21.23 -4.88 18.29
CA LEU A 225 -22.65 -4.59 18.41
C LEU A 225 -22.89 -3.28 19.16
N PHE A 226 -23.84 -2.45 18.68
CA PHE A 226 -24.46 -1.41 19.49
C PHE A 226 -25.95 -1.33 19.17
N GLU A 227 -26.78 -1.45 20.21
CA GLU A 227 -28.23 -1.27 20.15
C GLU A 227 -28.61 0.16 20.54
N GLY A 228 -29.54 0.77 19.80
CA GLY A 228 -30.16 2.03 20.18
C GLY A 228 -30.66 2.86 19.00
N ARG A 229 -31.95 3.22 19.00
CA ARG A 229 -32.55 4.16 18.03
C ARG A 229 -32.14 5.59 18.37
N GLN A 230 -31.29 6.20 17.53
CA GLN A 230 -30.83 7.59 17.64
C GLN A 230 -31.15 8.37 16.35
N SER A 231 -31.13 9.71 16.39
CA SER A 231 -31.42 10.56 15.23
C SER A 231 -30.36 10.44 14.11
N LEU A 232 -30.72 10.73 12.86
CA LEU A 232 -29.91 10.45 11.65
C LEU A 232 -28.52 11.12 11.64
N LEU A 233 -28.40 12.36 12.12
CA LEU A 233 -27.11 13.03 12.30
C LEU A 233 -26.24 12.36 13.37
N THR A 234 -26.87 11.83 14.42
CA THR A 234 -26.18 11.09 15.48
C THR A 234 -25.81 9.68 15.03
N GLN A 235 -26.62 9.05 14.16
CA GLN A 235 -26.26 7.79 13.51
C GLN A 235 -25.05 7.98 12.59
N ILE A 236 -25.02 9.03 11.76
CA ILE A 236 -23.87 9.33 10.90
C ILE A 236 -22.65 9.68 11.76
N LYS A 237 -22.80 10.52 12.79
CA LYS A 237 -21.70 10.86 13.72
C LYS A 237 -21.16 9.63 14.45
N ASN A 238 -22.02 8.78 15.01
CA ASN A 238 -21.60 7.58 15.76
C ASN A 238 -21.02 6.51 14.83
N LEU A 239 -21.57 6.37 13.62
CA LEU A 239 -20.96 5.53 12.58
C LEU A 239 -19.59 6.07 12.21
N THR A 240 -19.41 7.38 11.99
CA THR A 240 -18.09 7.96 11.69
C THR A 240 -17.13 7.93 12.89
N TRP A 241 -17.61 8.06 14.13
CA TRP A 241 -16.75 8.12 15.32
C TRP A 241 -16.23 6.74 15.72
N ASN A 242 -17.11 5.73 15.81
CA ASN A 242 -16.70 4.34 16.07
C ASN A 242 -15.89 3.74 14.90
N PHE A 243 -16.01 4.34 13.71
CA PHE A 243 -15.23 4.05 12.50
C PHE A 243 -13.84 4.71 12.49
N LEU A 244 -13.64 5.82 13.23
CA LEU A 244 -12.38 6.55 13.31
C LEU A 244 -11.51 6.13 14.52
N THR A 245 -12.11 5.60 15.59
CA THR A 245 -11.38 5.10 16.77
C THR A 245 -11.33 3.57 16.77
N GLY A 246 -10.61 2.97 15.82
CA GLY A 246 -10.49 1.53 15.72
C GLY A 246 -9.89 0.91 16.99
N SER A 247 -10.68 0.09 17.70
CA SER A 247 -10.15 -0.92 18.62
C SER A 247 -10.02 -2.27 17.88
N SER A 248 -8.91 -2.94 18.16
CA SER A 248 -8.33 -4.00 17.33
C SER A 248 -8.81 -5.41 17.68
N LYS A 249 -8.61 -6.32 16.71
CA LYS A 249 -8.46 -7.80 16.81
C LYS A 249 -9.73 -8.61 17.12
N THR A 250 -10.24 -9.31 16.10
CA THR A 250 -10.29 -10.78 15.94
C THR A 250 -11.22 -11.17 14.77
N SER A 251 -11.22 -12.45 14.42
CA SER A 251 -11.50 -13.11 13.13
C SER A 251 -12.92 -13.02 12.54
N GLU A 252 -12.92 -13.20 11.21
CA GLU A 252 -13.96 -13.81 10.37
C GLU A 252 -15.42 -13.40 10.61
N HIS A 253 -15.80 -12.25 10.03
CA HIS A 253 -16.94 -12.12 9.10
C HIS A 253 -16.95 -10.67 8.59
N VAL A 254 -16.43 -10.46 7.39
CA VAL A 254 -16.49 -9.14 6.73
C VAL A 254 -17.87 -8.99 6.08
N LYS A 255 -18.74 -8.14 6.64
CA LYS A 255 -19.96 -7.71 5.95
C LYS A 255 -19.72 -6.37 5.27
N GLU A 256 -20.03 -6.29 3.98
CA GLU A 256 -20.05 -5.03 3.24
C GLU A 256 -21.36 -4.31 3.57
N LEU A 257 -21.25 -3.10 4.14
CA LEU A 257 -22.39 -2.25 4.44
C LEU A 257 -22.44 -1.12 3.41
N LYS A 258 -23.59 -0.97 2.75
CA LYS A 258 -23.85 0.08 1.77
C LYS A 258 -24.98 0.97 2.29
N ILE A 259 -24.67 2.20 2.66
CA ILE A 259 -25.66 3.23 3.00
C ILE A 259 -25.85 4.11 1.78
N GLN A 260 -27.11 4.27 1.34
CA GLN A 260 -27.48 5.17 0.25
C GLN A 260 -28.36 6.29 0.79
N ILE A 261 -27.95 7.53 0.54
CA ILE A 261 -28.69 8.74 0.92
C ILE A 261 -29.13 9.43 -0.37
N LYS A 262 -30.44 9.57 -0.57
CA LYS A 262 -31.04 10.31 -1.67
C LYS A 262 -31.55 11.64 -1.13
N SER A 263 -30.67 12.63 -1.07
CA SER A 263 -31.00 13.98 -0.64
C SER A 263 -30.09 14.95 -1.37
N PRO A 264 -30.57 16.15 -1.77
CA PRO A 264 -29.67 17.22 -2.16
C PRO A 264 -28.69 17.49 -1.02
N ILE A 265 -27.41 17.60 -1.37
CA ILE A 265 -26.32 17.93 -0.45
C ILE A 265 -25.94 19.38 -0.74
N ASN A 266 -25.77 20.20 0.30
CA ASN A 266 -25.29 21.56 0.10
C ASN A 266 -23.74 21.59 0.04
N LYS A 267 -23.18 22.71 -0.42
CA LYS A 267 -21.74 22.85 -0.63
C LYS A 267 -20.93 22.70 0.67
N GLU A 268 -21.41 23.27 1.78
CA GLU A 268 -20.72 23.19 3.08
C GLU A 268 -20.64 21.76 3.62
N ASP A 269 -21.75 21.01 3.55
CA ASP A 269 -21.81 19.60 3.93
C ASP A 269 -20.91 18.76 3.03
N LEU A 270 -20.90 19.03 1.73
CA LEU A 270 -20.01 18.35 0.78
C LEU A 270 -18.54 18.63 1.12
N GLU A 271 -18.14 19.88 1.38
CA GLU A 271 -16.78 20.25 1.78
C GLU A 271 -16.37 19.57 3.09
N LEU A 272 -17.27 19.57 4.09
CA LEU A 272 -17.04 18.86 5.36
C LEU A 272 -16.86 17.36 5.14
N MET A 273 -17.65 16.73 4.27
CA MET A 273 -17.50 15.32 3.91
C MET A 273 -16.17 15.07 3.20
N LEU A 274 -15.83 15.88 2.19
CA LEU A 274 -14.58 15.77 1.43
C LEU A 274 -13.34 15.94 2.30
N ASN A 275 -13.42 16.76 3.34
CA ASN A 275 -12.32 17.01 4.28
C ASN A 275 -12.26 15.96 5.41
N LYS A 276 -13.38 15.29 5.73
CA LYS A 276 -13.48 14.27 6.78
C LYS A 276 -13.31 12.83 6.29
N VAL A 277 -13.46 12.57 5.00
CA VAL A 277 -13.13 11.24 4.44
C VAL A 277 -11.64 11.04 4.62
N ASP A 278 -11.28 10.32 5.68
CA ASP A 278 -9.94 9.82 5.88
C ASP A 278 -9.68 8.79 4.77
N ASN A 279 -8.55 8.87 4.08
CA ASN A 279 -8.12 7.91 3.06
C ASN A 279 -7.78 6.53 3.67
N SER A 280 -8.42 6.17 4.77
CA SER A 280 -8.21 4.93 5.50
C SER A 280 -8.72 3.75 4.69
N LYS A 281 -7.94 2.67 4.73
CA LYS A 281 -8.12 1.48 3.90
C LYS A 281 -9.46 0.81 4.23
N GLY A 282 -10.37 0.74 3.26
CA GLY A 282 -11.52 -0.17 3.32
C GLY A 282 -12.91 0.46 3.17
N SER A 283 -13.01 1.78 3.03
CA SER A 283 -14.29 2.44 2.77
C SER A 283 -14.23 3.31 1.53
N SER A 284 -15.35 3.41 0.80
CA SER A 284 -15.49 4.29 -0.36
C SER A 284 -16.71 5.17 -0.20
N LEU A 285 -16.51 6.47 -0.35
CA LEU A 285 -17.59 7.43 -0.51
C LEU A 285 -17.80 7.69 -2.00
N ASN A 286 -19.00 7.38 -2.48
CA ASN A 286 -19.38 7.51 -3.87
C ASN A 286 -20.54 8.50 -4.00
N PHE A 287 -20.55 9.28 -5.07
CA PHE A 287 -21.50 10.33 -5.38
C PHE A 287 -22.09 10.05 -6.76
N GLU A 288 -23.40 10.00 -6.86
CA GLU A 288 -24.10 10.02 -8.14
C GLU A 288 -24.36 11.47 -8.53
N VAL A 289 -23.74 11.90 -9.62
CA VAL A 289 -23.92 13.23 -10.21
C VAL A 289 -24.69 13.06 -11.51
N CYS A 290 -25.81 13.78 -11.64
CA CYS A 290 -26.63 13.79 -12.83
C CYS A 290 -26.30 15.04 -13.66
N LEU A 291 -25.61 14.85 -14.79
CA LEU A 291 -25.30 15.92 -15.74
C LEU A 291 -26.04 15.66 -17.06
N ASN A 292 -26.73 16.67 -17.57
CA ASN A 292 -27.44 16.60 -18.86
C ASN A 292 -28.37 15.37 -18.97
N GLY A 293 -29.07 15.02 -17.87
CA GLY A 293 -29.96 13.87 -17.80
C GLY A 293 -29.26 12.50 -17.69
N LYS A 294 -27.93 12.45 -17.62
CA LYS A 294 -27.15 11.22 -17.43
C LYS A 294 -26.56 11.15 -16.03
N SER A 295 -26.82 10.05 -15.33
CA SER A 295 -26.25 9.75 -14.02
C SER A 295 -24.87 9.10 -14.14
N ASN A 296 -23.87 9.67 -13.47
CA ASN A 296 -22.52 9.13 -13.38
C ASN A 296 -22.08 9.00 -11.92
N TRP A 297 -21.35 7.93 -11.60
CA TRP A 297 -20.83 7.67 -10.25
C TRP A 297 -19.37 8.09 -10.10
N TYR A 298 -19.15 9.05 -9.21
CA TYR A 298 -17.83 9.57 -8.83
C TYR A 298 -17.46 9.00 -7.47
N SER A 299 -16.21 8.57 -7.30
CA SER A 299 -15.73 8.04 -6.02
C SER A 299 -14.53 8.83 -5.57
N LEU A 300 -14.53 9.26 -4.32
CA LEU A 300 -13.37 9.94 -3.72
C LEU A 300 -12.20 8.99 -3.50
N ASN A 301 -12.52 7.71 -3.32
CA ASN A 301 -11.54 6.65 -3.06
C ASN A 301 -11.42 5.71 -4.26
N LYS A 302 -11.85 6.13 -5.47
CA LYS A 302 -11.53 5.36 -6.68
C LYS A 302 -10.04 5.44 -6.84
N VAL A 303 -9.40 4.33 -6.54
CA VAL A 303 -8.04 4.14 -6.95
C VAL A 303 -8.01 4.19 -8.47
N TYR A 304 -7.06 4.92 -9.03
CA TYR A 304 -6.80 4.94 -10.47
C TYR A 304 -6.64 3.50 -10.94
N LYS A 305 -7.62 2.96 -11.66
CA LYS A 305 -7.59 1.60 -12.20
C LYS A 305 -7.38 1.72 -13.69
N ILE A 306 -6.13 1.60 -14.11
CA ILE A 306 -5.80 1.41 -15.52
C ILE A 306 -5.90 -0.08 -15.81
N THR A 307 -6.48 -0.38 -16.95
CA THR A 307 -6.66 -1.73 -17.47
C THR A 307 -5.84 -1.80 -18.75
N CYS A 308 -4.58 -2.17 -18.63
CA CYS A 308 -3.65 -2.17 -19.76
C CYS A 308 -3.62 -3.59 -20.35
N PRO A 309 -4.00 -3.76 -21.63
CA PRO A 309 -3.93 -5.06 -22.27
C PRO A 309 -2.46 -5.51 -22.38
N PHE A 310 -2.19 -6.71 -21.89
CA PHE A 310 -0.87 -7.32 -21.93
C PHE A 310 -1.02 -8.81 -22.23
N ASP A 311 -0.26 -9.30 -23.20
CA ASP A 311 -0.26 -10.71 -23.55
C ASP A 311 0.76 -11.44 -22.67
N PHE A 312 0.27 -12.25 -21.73
CA PHE A 312 1.11 -13.06 -20.84
C PHE A 312 0.42 -14.39 -20.55
N ASP A 313 1.18 -15.43 -20.19
CA ASP A 313 0.63 -16.74 -19.86
C ASP A 313 -0.14 -16.71 -18.52
N GLU A 314 -1.34 -17.29 -18.48
CA GLU A 314 -2.22 -17.25 -17.30
C GLU A 314 -1.71 -18.11 -16.14
N ASP A 315 -0.92 -19.13 -16.46
CA ASP A 315 -0.32 -20.07 -15.50
C ASP A 315 1.08 -19.64 -15.07
N LYS A 316 1.55 -18.47 -15.52
CA LYS A 316 2.87 -17.93 -15.20
C LYS A 316 2.75 -16.60 -14.45
N LEU A 317 3.47 -16.49 -13.34
CA LEU A 317 3.71 -15.21 -12.70
C LEU A 317 4.85 -14.48 -13.41
N LEU A 318 4.76 -13.16 -13.43
CA LEU A 318 5.72 -12.33 -14.15
C LEU A 318 7.00 -12.14 -13.32
N SER A 319 8.13 -12.17 -14.01
CA SER A 319 9.41 -11.74 -13.49
C SER A 319 9.45 -10.22 -13.29
N LEU A 320 10.44 -9.76 -12.53
CA LEU A 320 10.63 -8.33 -12.26
C LEU A 320 10.97 -7.54 -13.55
N THR A 321 11.71 -8.14 -14.48
CA THR A 321 12.10 -7.52 -15.76
C THR A 321 10.93 -7.41 -16.73
N GLU A 322 10.03 -8.40 -16.77
CA GLU A 322 8.78 -8.33 -17.55
C GLU A 322 7.89 -7.20 -17.04
N ILE A 323 7.76 -7.04 -15.70
CA ILE A 323 7.00 -5.94 -15.10
C ILE A 323 7.64 -4.58 -15.39
N GLN A 324 8.97 -4.46 -15.29
CA GLN A 324 9.65 -3.21 -15.62
C GLN A 324 9.46 -2.84 -17.10
N SER A 325 9.56 -3.81 -18.00
CA SER A 325 9.33 -3.60 -19.43
C SER A 325 7.90 -3.12 -19.72
N PHE A 326 6.92 -3.72 -19.03
CA PHE A 326 5.53 -3.27 -19.08
C PHE A 326 5.37 -1.82 -18.61
N ILE A 327 5.99 -1.44 -17.49
CA ILE A 327 5.93 -0.07 -16.96
C ILE A 327 6.55 0.92 -17.96
N ILE A 328 7.76 0.63 -18.45
CA ILE A 328 8.47 1.52 -19.38
C ILE A 328 7.64 1.75 -20.65
N LYS A 329 7.01 0.70 -21.19
CA LYS A 329 6.14 0.81 -22.37
C LYS A 329 4.91 1.71 -22.15
N ASN A 330 4.45 1.84 -20.90
CA ASN A 330 3.25 2.60 -20.55
C ASN A 330 3.56 3.76 -19.60
N ILE A 331 4.80 4.29 -19.60
CA ILE A 331 5.27 5.23 -18.56
C ILE A 331 4.41 6.48 -18.44
N ASP A 332 3.86 6.97 -19.56
CA ASP A 332 2.94 8.11 -19.58
C ASP A 332 1.70 7.89 -18.70
N GLU A 333 1.20 6.65 -18.63
CA GLU A 333 0.05 6.28 -17.80
C GLU A 333 0.39 6.26 -16.29
N PHE A 334 1.68 6.05 -15.96
CA PHE A 334 2.18 6.03 -14.59
C PHE A 334 2.56 7.42 -14.09
N GLU A 335 3.21 8.24 -14.93
CA GLU A 335 3.62 9.61 -14.60
C GLU A 335 2.43 10.58 -14.64
N ASN A 336 1.53 10.39 -15.61
CA ASN A 336 0.35 11.22 -15.82
C ASN A 336 -0.89 10.33 -15.91
N PRO A 337 -1.41 9.81 -14.79
CA PRO A 337 -2.64 9.02 -14.79
C PRO A 337 -3.83 9.88 -15.28
N ARG A 338 -4.01 9.96 -16.60
CA ARG A 338 -5.02 10.77 -17.31
C ARG A 338 -6.38 10.16 -17.15
N LEU A 339 -7.38 10.96 -16.75
CA LEU A 339 -8.79 10.58 -16.62
C LEU A 339 -9.23 9.72 -17.82
N GLY A 340 -9.20 8.39 -17.69
CA GLY A 340 -9.98 7.54 -18.57
C GLY A 340 -11.45 7.82 -18.27
N ASP A 341 -12.21 8.08 -19.34
CA ASP A 341 -13.65 8.37 -19.35
C ASP A 341 -14.49 7.31 -18.60
#